data_AF-A0A117JMJ9-F1
#
_entry.id   AF-A0A117JMJ9-F1
#
_cell.length_a   1.000
_cell.length_b   1.000
_cell.length_c   1.000
_cell.angle_alpha   90.00
_cell.angle_beta   90.00
_cell.angle_gamma   90.00
#
_symmetry.space_group_name_H-M   'P 1'
#
loop_
_entity.id
_entity.type
_entity.pdbx_description
1 polymer ?
#
loop_
_entity_poly.entity_id
_entity_poly.type
_entity_poly.pdbx_seq_one_letter_code
_entity_poly.pdbx_strand_id
1 'polypeptide(L)'
;MWEFAVILLLVGALVLLARPMLMRRRGTPPDWPSGQLLVTGVSPRPTGVAGPQYVTITGVINGPTVNEHVVYARLEVDVDDWPTMGQLIPVVYSPKNPDNWRFAPQAPPPDAVPPPAPPPYS
;
A
#
# COMPACT_ATOMS: atom_id res chain seq x y z
N MET A 1 6.20 12.88 44.89
CA MET A 1 4.85 12.30 44.70
C MET A 1 4.04 13.10 43.68
N TRP A 2 4.16 14.43 43.68
CA TRP A 2 3.53 15.32 42.69
C TRP A 2 4.09 15.13 41.27
N GLU A 3 5.37 14.81 41.15
CA GLU A 3 6.05 14.53 39.87
C GLU A 3 5.35 13.41 39.09
N PHE A 4 4.92 12.34 39.78
CA PHE A 4 4.20 11.24 39.15
C PHE A 4 2.83 11.66 38.64
N ALA A 5 2.14 12.56 39.34
CA ALA A 5 0.86 13.10 38.90
C ALA A 5 1.04 13.98 37.64
N VAL A 6 2.09 14.80 37.60
CA VAL A 6 2.42 15.63 36.43
C VAL A 6 2.80 14.75 35.23
N ILE A 7 3.61 13.71 35.43
CA ILE A 7 3.97 12.77 34.37
C ILE A 7 2.73 12.05 33.82
N LEU A 8 1.84 11.55 34.67
CA LEU A 8 0.60 10.90 34.23
C LEU A 8 -0.30 11.85 33.44
N LEU A 9 -0.39 13.12 33.85
CA LEU A 9 -1.15 14.14 33.14
C LEU A 9 -0.56 14.41 31.75
N LEU A 10 0.76 14.57 31.64
CA LEU A 10 1.43 14.81 30.37
C LEU A 10 1.31 13.62 29.41
N VAL A 11 1.48 12.39 29.92
CA VAL A 11 1.30 11.16 29.12
C VAL A 11 -0.16 11.03 28.67
N GLY A 12 -1.12 11.29 29.56
CA GLY A 12 -2.55 11.27 29.22
C GLY A 12 -2.91 12.28 28.14
N ALA A 13 -2.42 13.52 28.26
CA ALA A 13 -2.61 14.55 27.25
C ALA A 13 -1.98 14.17 25.90
N LEU A 14 -0.76 13.59 25.92
CA LEU A 14 -0.09 13.12 24.72
C LEU A 14 -0.87 11.99 24.03
N VAL A 15 -1.39 11.02 24.80
CA VAL A 15 -2.21 9.93 24.26
C VAL A 15 -3.50 10.48 23.62
N LEU A 16 -4.17 11.44 24.26
CA LEU A 16 -5.38 12.06 23.70
C LEU A 16 -5.12 12.77 22.37
N LEU A 17 -3.99 13.47 22.25
CA LEU A 17 -3.56 14.13 21.01
C LEU A 17 -3.13 13.14 19.92
N ALA A 18 -2.40 12.07 20.30
CA ALA A 18 -1.87 11.09 19.35
C ALA A 18 -2.93 10.11 18.83
N ARG A 19 -3.99 9.83 19.62
CA ARG A 19 -5.05 8.87 19.29
C ARG A 19 -5.71 9.10 17.92
N PRO A 20 -6.22 10.30 17.57
CA PRO A 20 -6.84 10.51 16.25
C PRO A 20 -5.84 10.38 15.09
N MET A 21 -4.58 10.76 15.31
CA MET A 21 -3.54 10.67 14.29
C MET A 21 -3.13 9.22 14.02
N LEU A 22 -3.10 8.37 15.05
CA LEU A 22 -2.85 6.94 14.93
C LEU A 22 -4.03 6.17 14.31
N MET A 23 -5.27 6.58 14.61
CA MET A 23 -6.48 5.97 14.04
C MET A 23 -6.62 6.24 12.53
N ARG A 24 -6.16 7.39 12.03
CA ARG A 24 -6.12 7.68 10.57
C ARG A 24 -5.24 6.71 9.79
N ARG A 25 -4.28 6.05 10.43
CA ARG A 25 -3.41 5.04 9.79
C ARG A 25 -4.07 3.65 9.68
N ARG A 26 -5.18 3.41 10.39
CA ARG A 26 -5.92 2.12 10.41
C ARG A 26 -7.23 2.16 9.64
N GLY A 27 -7.47 3.19 8.82
CA GLY A 27 -8.65 3.23 7.97
C GLY A 27 -8.57 2.16 6.89
N THR A 28 -9.66 1.41 6.71
CA THR A 28 -9.99 0.65 5.50
C THR A 28 -9.46 1.40 4.27
N PRO A 29 -8.79 0.72 3.31
CA PRO A 29 -8.36 1.38 2.08
C PRO A 29 -9.55 2.22 1.57
N PRO A 30 -9.37 3.54 1.38
CA PRO A 30 -10.46 4.33 0.82
C PRO A 30 -10.84 3.67 -0.50
N ASP A 31 -12.12 3.75 -0.87
CA ASP A 31 -12.67 3.18 -2.10
C ASP A 31 -12.10 3.93 -3.32
N TRP A 32 -10.80 3.76 -3.53
CA TRP A 32 -9.97 4.41 -4.51
C TRP A 32 -10.20 3.71 -5.84
N PRO A 33 -10.41 4.46 -6.94
CA PRO A 33 -10.56 3.87 -8.25
C PRO A 33 -9.34 3.03 -8.61
N SER A 34 -9.60 1.92 -9.29
CA SER A 34 -8.57 1.12 -9.94
C SER A 34 -8.07 1.82 -11.20
N GLY A 35 -6.76 1.74 -11.43
CA GLY A 35 -6.10 2.18 -12.65
C GLY A 35 -4.94 1.27 -13.00
N GLN A 36 -4.23 1.62 -14.06
CA GLN A 36 -3.03 0.92 -14.52
C GLN A 36 -1.84 1.86 -14.42
N LEU A 37 -0.74 1.38 -13.85
CA LEU A 37 0.57 2.02 -13.89
C LEU A 37 1.37 1.44 -15.05
N LEU A 38 1.68 2.26 -16.04
CA LEU A 38 2.65 1.93 -17.08
C LEU A 38 4.05 2.30 -16.58
N VAL A 39 4.91 1.30 -16.40
CA VAL A 39 6.30 1.51 -16.00
C VAL A 39 7.11 2.07 -17.16
N THR A 40 7.73 3.23 -16.97
CA THR A 40 8.55 3.92 -18.00
C THR A 40 10.04 3.95 -17.67
N GLY A 41 10.41 3.65 -16.43
CA GLY A 41 11.80 3.59 -15.99
C GLY A 41 11.92 2.72 -14.75
N VAL A 42 13.03 1.99 -14.67
CA VAL A 42 13.33 1.06 -13.58
C VAL A 42 14.81 1.15 -13.25
N SER A 43 15.15 1.19 -11.96
CA SER A 43 16.55 1.11 -11.54
C SER A 43 17.16 -0.26 -11.89
N PRO A 44 18.47 -0.34 -12.16
CA PRO A 44 19.14 -1.61 -12.46
C PRO A 44 18.92 -2.68 -11.39
N ARG A 45 18.67 -3.93 -11.82
CA ARG A 45 18.60 -5.09 -10.92
C ARG A 45 19.99 -5.36 -10.33
N PRO A 46 20.11 -5.51 -8.99
CA PRO A 46 21.39 -5.85 -8.38
C PRO A 46 21.80 -7.29 -8.70
N THR A 47 23.09 -7.51 -8.91
CA THR A 47 23.66 -8.84 -9.21
C THR A 47 24.33 -9.44 -7.98
N GLY A 48 24.25 -10.77 -7.83
CA GLY A 48 24.94 -11.49 -6.73
C GLY A 48 24.27 -11.37 -5.36
N VAL A 49 23.02 -10.92 -5.33
CA VAL A 49 22.17 -10.86 -4.13
C VAL A 49 20.88 -11.62 -4.37
N ALA A 50 20.25 -12.10 -3.30
CA ALA A 50 18.97 -12.81 -3.34
C ALA A 50 17.95 -12.14 -2.40
N GLY A 51 16.67 -12.39 -2.65
CA GLY A 51 15.56 -11.93 -1.82
C GLY A 51 15.16 -10.47 -2.05
N PRO A 52 14.48 -9.85 -1.08
CA PRO A 52 13.94 -8.50 -1.21
C PRO A 52 15.02 -7.43 -1.40
N GLN A 53 14.85 -6.58 -2.40
CA GLN A 53 15.73 -5.45 -2.71
C GLN A 53 14.91 -4.23 -3.11
N TYR A 54 15.54 -3.05 -2.98
CA TYR A 54 14.88 -1.80 -3.35
C TYR A 54 15.00 -1.51 -4.84
N VAL A 55 13.86 -1.39 -5.52
CA VAL A 55 13.76 -0.88 -6.88
C VAL A 55 13.12 0.51 -6.87
N THR A 56 13.62 1.38 -7.73
CA THR A 56 13.00 2.65 -8.06
C THR A 56 12.31 2.51 -9.41
N ILE A 57 11.03 2.89 -9.47
CA ILE A 57 10.26 2.93 -10.70
C ILE A 57 9.76 4.34 -10.99
N THR A 58 9.73 4.67 -12.27
CA THR A 58 8.94 5.78 -12.82
C THR A 58 7.85 5.19 -13.70
N GLY A 59 6.71 5.86 -13.75
CA GLY A 59 5.63 5.43 -14.63
C GLY A 59 4.54 6.46 -14.78
N VAL A 60 3.50 6.07 -15.52
CA VAL A 60 2.32 6.89 -15.77
C VAL A 60 1.08 6.11 -15.33
N ILE A 61 0.30 6.69 -14.42
CA ILE A 61 -0.98 6.16 -13.99
C ILE A 61 -2.07 6.63 -14.95
N ASN A 62 -2.89 5.69 -15.40
CA ASN A 62 -4.10 5.93 -16.15
C ASN A 62 -5.29 5.26 -15.48
N GLY A 63 -6.40 5.98 -15.35
CA GLY A 63 -7.62 5.47 -14.73
C GLY A 63 -8.85 6.34 -14.98
N PRO A 64 -10.02 5.95 -14.45
CA PRO A 64 -11.30 6.62 -14.73
C PRO A 64 -11.34 8.11 -14.37
N THR A 65 -10.49 8.53 -13.43
CA THR A 65 -10.46 9.91 -12.89
C THR A 65 -9.14 10.62 -13.13
N VAL A 66 -8.19 9.98 -13.83
CA VAL A 66 -6.83 10.49 -14.08
C VAL A 66 -6.43 10.13 -15.50
N ASN A 67 -6.08 11.14 -16.29
CA ASN A 67 -5.51 10.96 -17.62
C ASN A 67 -4.01 11.26 -17.54
N GLU A 68 -3.20 10.20 -17.56
CA GLU A 68 -1.74 10.20 -17.64
C GLU A 68 -1.01 10.98 -16.53
N HIS A 69 -1.08 10.51 -15.29
CA HIS A 69 -0.34 11.11 -14.17
C HIS A 69 1.03 10.44 -13.96
N VAL A 70 2.12 11.20 -14.08
CA VAL A 70 3.48 10.68 -13.88
C VAL A 70 3.75 10.46 -12.40
N VAL A 71 4.27 9.28 -12.05
CA VAL A 71 4.64 8.91 -10.68
C VAL A 71 6.07 8.40 -10.58
N TYR A 72 6.62 8.54 -9.38
CA TYR A 72 7.90 7.99 -8.96
C TYR A 72 7.70 7.24 -7.65
N ALA A 73 8.22 6.02 -7.55
CA ALA A 73 8.15 5.25 -6.31
C ALA A 73 9.42 4.42 -6.09
N ARG A 74 9.76 4.25 -4.82
CA ARG A 74 10.74 3.27 -4.36
C ARG A 74 10.01 2.19 -3.57
N LEU A 75 10.17 0.95 -3.99
CA LEU A 75 9.50 -0.21 -3.40
C LEU A 75 10.50 -1.34 -3.17
N GLU A 76 10.16 -2.21 -2.25
CA GLU A 76 10.89 -3.45 -1.98
C GLU A 76 10.25 -4.57 -2.79
N VAL A 77 11.05 -5.25 -3.62
CA VAL A 77 10.61 -6.34 -4.51
C VAL A 77 11.63 -7.45 -4.42
N ASP A 78 11.17 -8.69 -4.58
CA ASP A 78 12.10 -9.79 -4.77
C ASP A 78 12.95 -9.57 -6.03
N VAL A 79 14.24 -9.88 -5.94
CA VAL A 79 15.18 -9.77 -7.06
C VAL A 79 14.71 -10.59 -8.26
N ASP A 80 14.04 -11.72 -8.05
CA ASP A 80 13.54 -12.58 -9.12
C ASP A 80 12.28 -12.02 -9.81
N ASP A 81 11.54 -11.13 -9.15
CA ASP A 81 10.33 -10.47 -9.67
C ASP A 81 10.57 -9.00 -10.08
N TRP A 82 11.80 -8.68 -10.51
CA TRP A 82 12.19 -7.31 -10.83
C TRP A 82 11.29 -6.69 -11.93
N PRO A 83 10.75 -5.47 -11.73
CA PRO A 83 9.91 -4.80 -12.72
C PRO A 83 10.62 -4.57 -14.04
N THR A 84 9.85 -4.49 -15.12
CA THR A 84 10.37 -4.19 -16.46
C THR A 84 9.75 -2.93 -17.05
N MET A 85 10.48 -2.25 -17.93
CA MET A 85 9.92 -1.12 -18.68
C MET A 85 8.81 -1.62 -19.61
N GLY A 86 7.72 -0.85 -19.70
CA GLY A 86 6.51 -1.21 -20.45
C GLY A 86 5.52 -2.09 -19.67
N GLN A 87 5.89 -2.57 -18.47
CA GLN A 87 4.99 -3.37 -17.65
C GLN A 87 3.77 -2.55 -17.20
N LEU A 88 2.59 -3.16 -17.29
CA LEU A 88 1.35 -2.61 -16.75
C LEU A 88 1.07 -3.24 -15.39
N ILE A 89 1.03 -2.43 -14.35
CA ILE A 89 0.78 -2.89 -12.98
C ILE A 89 -0.56 -2.33 -12.48
N PRO A 90 -1.49 -3.18 -12.02
CA PRO A 90 -2.72 -2.71 -11.40
C PRO A 90 -2.47 -1.90 -10.13
N VAL A 91 -3.08 -0.72 -10.05
CA VAL A 91 -2.95 0.20 -8.91
C VAL A 91 -4.31 0.72 -8.48
N VAL A 92 -4.39 1.17 -7.23
CA VAL A 92 -5.48 2.03 -6.76
C VAL A 92 -4.88 3.35 -6.30
N TYR A 93 -5.56 4.45 -6.60
CA TYR A 93 -5.02 5.79 -6.40
C TYR A 93 -6.08 6.76 -5.87
N SER A 94 -5.66 7.76 -5.11
CA SER A 94 -6.56 8.80 -4.61
C SER A 94 -7.01 9.72 -5.76
N PRO A 95 -8.33 9.90 -6.00
CA PRO A 95 -8.82 10.81 -7.04
C PRO A 95 -8.41 12.27 -6.82
N LYS A 96 -8.16 12.66 -5.56
CA LYS A 96 -7.77 14.02 -5.18
C LYS A 96 -6.27 14.27 -5.28
N ASN A 97 -5.47 13.21 -5.15
CA ASN A 97 -4.01 13.29 -5.19
C ASN A 97 -3.44 11.96 -5.71
N PRO A 98 -3.22 11.84 -7.03
CA PRO A 98 -2.77 10.59 -7.64
C PRO A 98 -1.36 10.14 -7.23
N ASP A 99 -0.54 11.01 -6.62
CA ASP A 99 0.73 10.61 -6.00
C ASP A 99 0.53 9.67 -4.79
N ASN A 100 -0.67 9.71 -4.20
CA ASN A 100 -1.06 8.75 -3.18
C ASN A 100 -1.74 7.55 -3.84
N TRP A 101 -0.93 6.57 -4.20
CA TRP A 101 -1.34 5.33 -4.83
C TRP A 101 -0.70 4.12 -4.16
N ARG A 102 -1.20 2.93 -4.47
CA ARG A 102 -0.65 1.65 -4.03
C ARG A 102 -0.97 0.58 -5.07
N PHE A 103 -0.27 -0.55 -5.03
CA PHE A 103 -0.65 -1.71 -5.83
C PHE A 103 -2.06 -2.17 -5.46
N ALA A 104 -2.84 -2.54 -6.47
CA ALA A 104 -4.14 -3.13 -6.23
C ALA A 104 -3.97 -4.47 -5.50
N PRO A 105 -4.88 -4.82 -4.57
CA PRO A 105 -4.89 -6.15 -3.99
C PRO A 105 -4.92 -7.20 -5.10
N GLN A 106 -4.06 -8.22 -5.00
CA GLN A 106 -4.19 -9.38 -5.87
C GLN A 106 -5.56 -10.01 -5.61
N ALA A 107 -6.34 -10.25 -6.67
CA ALA A 107 -7.59 -10.96 -6.54
C ALA A 107 -7.32 -12.32 -5.86
N PRO A 108 -8.13 -12.73 -4.88
CA PRO A 108 -7.97 -14.06 -4.30
C PRO A 108 -8.06 -15.11 -5.42
N PRO A 109 -7.30 -16.21 -5.32
CA PRO A 109 -7.38 -17.29 -6.29
C PRO A 109 -8.84 -17.70 -6.52
N PRO A 110 -9.27 -17.99 -7.76
CA PRO A 110 -10.64 -18.38 -8.08
C PRO A 110 -11.18 -19.56 -7.24
N ASP A 111 -10.28 -20.38 -6.69
CA ASP A 111 -10.58 -21.62 -5.97
C ASP A 111 -10.60 -21.48 -4.45
N ALA A 112 -10.69 -20.26 -3.90
CA ALA A 112 -10.97 -20.06 -2.48
C ALA A 112 -12.43 -20.47 -2.16
N VAL A 113 -12.71 -21.77 -2.21
CA VAL A 113 -13.98 -22.38 -1.81
C VAL A 113 -14.20 -22.02 -0.33
N PRO A 114 -15.31 -21.34 0.03
CA PRO A 114 -15.63 -21.09 1.42
C PRO A 114 -15.69 -22.43 2.17
N PRO A 115 -15.16 -22.52 3.40
CA PRO A 115 -15.22 -23.77 4.16
C PRO A 115 -16.67 -24.26 4.25
N PRO A 116 -16.93 -25.57 4.06
CA PRO A 116 -18.29 -26.11 4.09
C PRO A 116 -18.95 -25.76 5.42
N ALA A 117 -20.24 -25.37 5.36
CA ALA A 117 -21.01 -25.03 6.55
C ALA A 117 -20.99 -26.20 7.55
N PRO A 118 -20.85 -25.93 8.86
CA PRO A 118 -20.89 -26.99 9.86
C PRO A 118 -22.23 -27.75 9.79
N PRO A 119 -22.23 -29.08 9.98
CA PRO A 119 -23.46 -29.86 9.91
C PRO A 119 -24.46 -29.38 10.98
N PRO A 120 -25.77 -29.41 10.69
CA PRO A 120 -26.77 -29.08 11.70
C PRO A 120 -26.65 -30.06 12.88
N TYR A 121 -26.56 -29.52 14.09
CA TYR A 121 -26.61 -30.32 15.32
C TYR A 121 -27.88 -31.17 15.30
N SER A 122 -27.71 -32.49 15.42
CA SER A 122 -28.78 -33.48 15.54
C SER A 122 -29.08 -33.76 17.01
#